data_AF-A0A960VAM9-F1
#
_entry.id   AF-A0A960VAM9-F1
#
_cell.length_a   1.000
_cell.length_b   1.000
_cell.length_c   1.000
_cell.angle_alpha   90.00
_cell.angle_beta   90.00
_cell.angle_gamma   90.00
#
_symmetry.space_group_name_H-M   'P 1'
#
loop_
_entity.id
_entity.type
_entity.pdbx_description
1 polymer ?
#
loop_
_entity_poly.entity_id
_entity_poly.type
_entity_poly.pdbx_seq_one_letter_code
_entity_poly.pdbx_strand_id
1 'polypeptide(L)'
;MKLYTQIPDSIFHFRKDMDIGLNEEFESISGKVRDIILSGEKIFPKIDYSLRESIFNFRIKVFNFLNMNPMSMLHEISESVYLIDSEYETIRENILFAMRTQKKIVSSLINSVSSQNLPVADSGSEPTYEKTIDSILEISLNPQSQISLIDATIYIEFVIISFIIIAEEKLKLTHDARYELEYISANYTHQYISNAFELGIMKMKSKSLHRLEPELSEEEILEQQNMADEGIEDLAIE
;
A
#
# COMPACT_ATOMS: atom_id res chain seq x y z
N MET A 1 -28.61 -26.47 -13.47
CA MET A 1 -28.01 -25.72 -12.35
C MET A 1 -26.81 -24.96 -12.90
N LYS A 2 -27.06 -23.76 -13.46
CA LYS A 2 -26.01 -22.83 -13.91
C LYS A 2 -25.79 -21.86 -12.76
N LEU A 3 -24.74 -22.05 -11.97
CA LEU A 3 -24.29 -21.04 -11.02
C LEU A 3 -23.75 -19.88 -11.85
N TYR A 4 -24.47 -18.76 -11.78
CA TYR A 4 -24.07 -17.48 -12.34
C TYR A 4 -22.72 -17.08 -11.74
N THR A 5 -21.64 -17.21 -12.50
CA THR A 5 -20.40 -16.46 -12.29
C THR A 5 -20.62 -15.05 -12.82
N GLN A 6 -21.47 -14.27 -12.14
CA GLN A 6 -21.43 -12.82 -12.24
C GLN A 6 -20.34 -12.38 -11.28
N ILE A 7 -19.19 -11.97 -11.82
CA ILE A 7 -18.27 -11.10 -11.10
C ILE A 7 -19.11 -9.86 -10.75
N PRO A 8 -19.33 -9.52 -9.47
CA PRO A 8 -20.15 -8.36 -9.14
C PRO A 8 -19.58 -7.10 -9.79
N ASP A 9 -20.47 -6.20 -10.21
CA ASP A 9 -20.20 -4.89 -10.80
C ASP A 9 -19.36 -3.95 -9.91
N SER A 10 -18.77 -4.41 -8.79
CA SER A 10 -18.08 -3.53 -7.83
C SER A 10 -16.66 -3.15 -8.23
N ILE A 11 -15.88 -4.05 -8.89
CA ILE A 11 -14.64 -3.63 -9.60
C ILE A 11 -14.99 -2.55 -10.64
N PHE A 12 -16.19 -2.66 -11.22
CA PHE A 12 -16.68 -1.86 -12.32
C PHE A 12 -17.38 -0.55 -11.91
N HIS A 13 -17.66 -0.28 -10.63
CA HIS A 13 -18.21 1.02 -10.24
C HIS A 13 -17.22 2.13 -10.52
N PHE A 14 -15.95 1.91 -10.17
CA PHE A 14 -14.87 2.84 -10.49
C PHE A 14 -14.74 3.09 -12.00
N ARG A 15 -14.85 2.04 -12.84
CA ARG A 15 -14.81 2.18 -14.31
C ARG A 15 -16.04 2.87 -14.90
N LYS A 16 -17.22 2.56 -14.36
CA LYS A 16 -18.50 3.12 -14.81
C LYS A 16 -18.65 4.61 -14.46
N ASP A 17 -18.06 5.04 -13.36
CA ASP A 17 -17.99 6.46 -13.00
C ASP A 17 -16.90 7.20 -13.82
N MET A 18 -15.90 6.49 -14.35
CA MET A 18 -14.89 7.00 -15.29
C MET A 18 -15.35 7.08 -16.76
N ASP A 19 -16.50 6.49 -17.12
CA ASP A 19 -17.07 6.57 -18.48
C ASP A 19 -17.36 8.03 -18.93
N ILE A 20 -17.30 8.98 -18.00
CA ILE A 20 -17.39 10.41 -18.26
C ILE A 20 -15.96 11.01 -18.27
N GLY A 21 -15.28 10.98 -19.42
CA GLY A 21 -14.12 11.84 -19.70
C GLY A 21 -12.72 11.32 -19.35
N LEU A 22 -12.56 10.23 -18.60
CA LEU A 22 -11.24 9.63 -18.29
C LEU A 22 -10.96 8.30 -19.00
N ASN A 23 -11.94 7.79 -19.75
CA ASN A 23 -11.88 6.46 -20.35
C ASN A 23 -10.75 6.30 -21.37
N GLU A 24 -10.52 7.29 -22.25
CA GLU A 24 -9.43 7.20 -23.25
C GLU A 24 -8.04 7.07 -22.62
N GLU A 25 -7.80 7.76 -21.51
CA GLU A 25 -6.54 7.68 -20.77
C GLU A 25 -6.41 6.34 -20.04
N PHE A 26 -7.49 5.85 -19.44
CA PHE A 26 -7.54 4.54 -18.80
C PHE A 26 -7.27 3.42 -19.81
N GLU A 27 -7.91 3.45 -20.98
CA GLU A 27 -7.71 2.46 -22.06
C GLU A 27 -6.27 2.51 -22.60
N SER A 28 -5.69 3.71 -22.73
CA SER A 28 -4.28 3.86 -23.12
C SER A 28 -3.32 3.22 -22.11
N ILE A 29 -3.51 3.48 -20.81
CA ILE A 29 -2.69 2.88 -19.75
C ILE A 29 -2.92 1.37 -19.69
N SER A 30 -4.18 0.94 -19.72
CA SER A 30 -4.56 -0.47 -19.63
C SER A 30 -4.01 -1.27 -20.81
N GLY A 31 -4.06 -0.71 -22.02
CA GLY A 31 -3.44 -1.31 -23.21
C GLY A 31 -1.94 -1.54 -23.03
N LYS A 32 -1.20 -0.54 -22.53
CA LYS A 32 0.24 -0.69 -22.24
C LYS A 32 0.50 -1.75 -21.17
N VAL A 33 -0.26 -1.75 -20.07
CA VAL A 33 -0.12 -2.73 -18.99
C VAL A 33 -0.40 -4.13 -19.51
N ARG A 34 -1.47 -4.30 -20.29
CA ARG A 34 -1.85 -5.56 -20.94
C ARG A 34 -0.73 -6.10 -21.82
N ASP A 35 -0.15 -5.26 -22.67
CA ASP A 35 0.95 -5.66 -23.55
C ASP A 35 2.17 -6.10 -22.74
N ILE A 36 2.46 -5.45 -21.61
CA ILE A 36 3.56 -5.83 -20.71
C ILE A 36 3.32 -7.21 -20.10
N ILE A 37 2.17 -7.42 -19.45
CA ILE A 37 1.89 -8.68 -18.73
C ILE A 37 1.72 -9.89 -19.66
N LEU A 38 1.37 -9.65 -20.93
CA LEU A 38 1.25 -10.69 -21.95
C LEU A 38 2.51 -10.87 -22.81
N SER A 39 3.51 -9.99 -22.70
CA SER A 39 4.67 -10.01 -23.59
C SER A 39 5.55 -11.26 -23.48
N GLY A 40 5.43 -12.02 -22.40
CA GLY A 40 6.30 -13.17 -22.11
C GLY A 40 7.73 -12.80 -21.73
N GLU A 41 8.05 -11.51 -21.67
CA GLU A 41 9.32 -10.98 -21.17
C GLU A 41 9.21 -10.55 -19.71
N LYS A 42 10.34 -10.17 -19.11
CA LYS A 42 10.35 -9.62 -17.76
C LYS A 42 9.49 -8.36 -17.69
N ILE A 43 8.58 -8.32 -16.73
CA ILE A 43 7.65 -7.22 -16.49
C ILE A 43 8.39 -6.03 -15.92
N PHE A 44 9.25 -6.26 -14.92
CA PHE A 44 9.85 -5.19 -14.14
C PHE A 44 10.59 -4.12 -14.96
N PRO A 45 11.47 -4.47 -15.93
CA PRO A 45 12.17 -3.48 -16.75
C PRO A 45 11.26 -2.69 -17.70
N LYS A 46 10.04 -3.18 -17.97
CA LYS A 46 9.06 -2.52 -18.86
C LYS A 46 8.18 -1.51 -18.12
N ILE A 47 8.21 -1.48 -16.80
CA ILE A 47 7.58 -0.43 -15.99
C ILE A 47 8.52 0.78 -16.00
N ASP A 48 8.66 1.39 -17.18
CA ASP A 48 9.59 2.48 -17.44
C ASP A 48 9.09 3.82 -16.88
N TYR A 49 9.88 4.88 -17.07
CA TYR A 49 9.51 6.22 -16.63
C TYR A 49 8.18 6.70 -17.23
N SER A 50 7.95 6.47 -18.53
CA SER A 50 6.76 6.95 -19.23
C SER A 50 5.49 6.30 -18.71
N LEU A 51 5.53 4.99 -18.43
CA LEU A 51 4.40 4.29 -17.83
C LEU A 51 4.15 4.74 -16.40
N ARG A 52 5.20 4.90 -15.59
CA ARG A 52 5.08 5.39 -14.21
C ARG A 52 4.47 6.78 -14.13
N GLU A 53 4.93 7.69 -14.98
CA GLU A 53 4.37 9.03 -15.13
C GLU A 53 2.89 8.97 -15.53
N SER A 54 2.54 8.13 -16.51
CA SER A 54 1.16 7.97 -16.98
C SER A 54 0.23 7.50 -15.85
N ILE A 55 0.66 6.49 -15.07
CA ILE A 55 -0.09 5.96 -13.93
C ILE A 55 -0.25 7.03 -12.84
N PHE A 56 0.83 7.74 -12.49
CA PHE A 56 0.79 8.80 -11.48
C PHE A 56 -0.20 9.91 -11.87
N ASN A 57 -0.06 10.44 -13.09
CA ASN A 57 -0.88 11.55 -13.57
C ASN A 57 -2.36 11.15 -13.66
N PHE A 58 -2.64 9.93 -14.12
CA PHE A 58 -4.00 9.40 -14.17
C PHE A 58 -4.63 9.32 -12.79
N ARG A 59 -3.90 8.84 -11.77
CA ARG A 59 -4.37 8.84 -10.38
C ARG A 59 -4.75 10.25 -9.89
N ILE A 60 -3.93 11.25 -10.16
CA ILE A 60 -4.23 12.63 -9.75
C ILE A 60 -5.52 13.12 -10.41
N LYS A 61 -5.68 12.87 -11.71
CA LYS A 61 -6.90 13.21 -12.45
C LYS A 61 -8.14 12.51 -11.89
N VAL A 62 -8.03 11.22 -11.57
CA VAL A 62 -9.11 10.46 -10.93
C VAL A 62 -9.51 11.10 -9.60
N PHE A 63 -8.54 11.43 -8.74
CA PHE A 63 -8.82 12.07 -7.45
C PHE A 63 -9.54 13.41 -7.62
N ASN A 64 -9.09 14.23 -8.57
CA ASN A 64 -9.71 15.52 -8.86
C ASN A 64 -11.12 15.35 -9.47
N PHE A 65 -11.28 14.41 -10.40
CA PHE A 65 -12.52 14.19 -11.13
C PHE A 65 -13.63 13.64 -10.23
N LEU A 66 -13.32 12.61 -9.44
CA LEU A 66 -14.31 11.97 -8.58
C LEU A 66 -14.63 12.80 -7.32
N ASN A 67 -13.83 13.84 -7.05
CA ASN A 67 -13.90 14.64 -5.82
C ASN A 67 -14.00 13.75 -4.55
N MET A 68 -13.38 12.57 -4.62
CA MET A 68 -13.52 11.52 -3.63
C MET A 68 -12.48 11.73 -2.54
N ASN A 69 -12.89 11.50 -1.29
CA ASN A 69 -11.93 11.31 -0.22
C ASN A 69 -11.07 10.07 -0.55
N PRO A 70 -9.72 10.16 -0.48
CA PRO A 70 -8.83 9.02 -0.72
C PRO A 70 -9.21 7.76 0.07
N MET A 71 -9.79 7.91 1.26
CA MET A 71 -10.24 6.80 2.10
C MET A 71 -11.43 6.03 1.52
N SER A 72 -12.35 6.71 0.82
CA SER A 72 -13.49 6.07 0.15
C SER A 72 -13.01 5.27 -1.05
N MET A 73 -12.13 5.85 -1.87
CA MET A 73 -11.55 5.17 -3.03
C MET A 73 -10.77 3.91 -2.62
N LEU A 74 -9.97 3.98 -1.54
CA LEU A 74 -9.26 2.80 -1.02
C LEU A 74 -10.20 1.69 -0.57
N HIS A 75 -11.37 2.05 -0.01
CA HIS A 75 -12.36 1.08 0.40
C HIS A 75 -12.99 0.38 -0.80
N GLU A 76 -13.41 1.13 -1.82
CA GLU A 76 -14.02 0.58 -3.03
C GLU A 76 -13.04 -0.33 -3.79
N ILE A 77 -11.78 0.07 -3.92
CA ILE A 77 -10.73 -0.78 -4.52
C ILE A 77 -10.55 -2.07 -3.70
N SER A 78 -10.56 -1.98 -2.36
CA SER A 78 -10.39 -3.17 -1.53
C SER A 78 -11.54 -4.19 -1.69
N GLU A 79 -12.79 -3.73 -1.75
CA GLU A 79 -13.96 -4.60 -1.99
C GLU A 79 -13.88 -5.27 -3.36
N SER A 80 -13.43 -4.50 -4.35
CA SER A 80 -13.22 -4.95 -5.73
C SER A 80 -12.18 -6.08 -5.81
N VAL A 81 -11.09 -5.96 -5.06
CA VAL A 81 -10.00 -6.95 -5.04
C VAL A 81 -10.45 -8.29 -4.43
N TYR A 82 -11.42 -8.31 -3.51
CA TYR A 82 -11.95 -9.57 -2.93
C TYR A 82 -12.69 -10.45 -3.93
N LEU A 83 -13.12 -9.91 -5.08
CA LEU A 83 -13.89 -10.65 -6.09
C LEU A 83 -13.02 -11.43 -7.07
N ILE A 84 -11.70 -11.36 -6.92
CA ILE A 84 -10.73 -11.94 -7.83
C ILE A 84 -10.57 -13.45 -7.55
N ASP A 85 -10.36 -14.22 -8.62
CA ASP A 85 -10.23 -15.67 -8.58
C ASP A 85 -9.16 -16.14 -7.58
N SER A 86 -9.48 -17.21 -6.87
CA SER A 86 -8.59 -17.98 -5.99
C SER A 86 -7.26 -18.40 -6.64
N GLU A 87 -7.20 -18.51 -7.97
CA GLU A 87 -5.95 -18.80 -8.69
C GLU A 87 -4.86 -17.72 -8.43
N TYR A 88 -5.26 -16.50 -8.08
CA TYR A 88 -4.37 -15.37 -7.82
C TYR A 88 -4.37 -14.92 -6.36
N GLU A 89 -4.65 -15.86 -5.44
CA GLU A 89 -4.73 -15.65 -3.99
C GLU A 89 -3.58 -14.81 -3.42
N THR A 90 -2.33 -15.16 -3.74
CA THR A 90 -1.13 -14.49 -3.21
C THR A 90 -1.11 -13.01 -3.60
N ILE A 91 -1.38 -12.71 -4.88
CA ILE A 91 -1.37 -11.34 -5.36
C ILE A 91 -2.54 -10.56 -4.76
N ARG A 92 -3.70 -11.19 -4.64
CA ARG A 92 -4.88 -10.62 -3.98
C ARG A 92 -4.55 -10.20 -2.54
N GLU A 93 -3.96 -11.08 -1.76
CA GLU A 93 -3.56 -10.77 -0.37
C GLU A 93 -2.50 -9.67 -0.30
N ASN A 94 -1.53 -9.65 -1.22
CA ASN A 94 -0.54 -8.57 -1.30
C ASN A 94 -1.19 -7.22 -1.60
N ILE A 95 -2.12 -7.15 -2.56
CA ILE A 95 -2.85 -5.92 -2.88
C ILE A 95 -3.69 -5.48 -1.67
N LEU A 96 -4.44 -6.39 -1.05
CA LEU A 96 -5.24 -6.06 0.14
C LEU A 96 -4.37 -5.54 1.29
N PHE A 97 -3.20 -6.14 1.48
CA PHE A 97 -2.22 -5.66 2.45
C PHE A 97 -1.68 -4.26 2.10
N ALA A 98 -1.40 -4.00 0.82
CA ALA A 98 -1.01 -2.69 0.32
C ALA A 98 -2.09 -1.63 0.58
N MET A 99 -3.36 -1.94 0.30
CA MET A 99 -4.48 -1.03 0.54
C MET A 99 -4.67 -0.74 2.03
N ARG A 100 -4.59 -1.76 2.90
CA ARG A 100 -4.62 -1.58 4.37
C ARG A 100 -3.48 -0.68 4.86
N THR A 101 -2.31 -0.82 4.25
CA THR A 101 -1.14 0.01 4.54
C THR A 101 -1.34 1.45 4.11
N GLN A 102 -1.76 1.67 2.87
CA GLN A 102 -2.05 3.00 2.33
C GLN A 102 -3.09 3.72 3.17
N LYS A 103 -4.16 3.02 3.59
CA LYS A 103 -5.16 3.55 4.52
C LYS A 103 -4.53 4.05 5.83
N LYS A 104 -3.60 3.31 6.43
CA LYS A 104 -2.90 3.71 7.67
C LYS A 104 -2.00 4.92 7.46
N ILE A 105 -1.26 4.95 6.36
CA ILE A 105 -0.34 6.05 6.01
C ILE A 105 -1.14 7.33 5.76
N VAL A 106 -2.17 7.29 4.91
CA VAL A 106 -3.06 8.41 4.62
C VAL A 106 -3.74 8.91 5.89
N SER A 107 -4.24 8.01 6.75
CA SER A 107 -4.83 8.40 8.04
C SER A 107 -3.82 9.11 8.94
N SER A 108 -2.56 8.65 8.95
CA SER A 108 -1.49 9.28 9.75
C SER A 108 -1.14 10.67 9.22
N LEU A 109 -1.08 10.83 7.89
CA LEU A 109 -0.89 12.12 7.24
C LEU A 109 -2.02 13.10 7.56
N ILE A 110 -3.28 12.69 7.38
CA ILE A 110 -4.46 13.52 7.70
C ILE A 110 -4.41 13.96 9.16
N ASN A 111 -4.15 13.05 10.10
CA ASN A 111 -4.07 13.39 11.52
C ASN A 111 -2.92 14.38 11.82
N SER A 112 -1.78 14.24 11.16
CA SER A 112 -0.66 15.18 11.30
C SER A 112 -0.98 16.57 10.76
N VAL A 113 -1.65 16.65 9.60
CA VAL A 113 -2.06 17.90 8.97
C VAL A 113 -3.20 18.56 9.74
N SER A 114 -4.19 17.82 10.24
CA SER A 114 -5.24 18.42 11.10
C SER A 114 -4.67 18.96 12.42
N SER A 115 -3.52 18.46 12.86
CA SER A 115 -2.85 18.92 14.09
C SER A 115 -1.95 20.13 13.87
N GLN A 116 -1.57 20.43 12.63
CA GLN A 116 -0.74 21.56 12.26
C GLN A 116 -1.59 22.48 11.40
N ASN A 117 -1.92 23.70 11.85
CA ASN A 117 -2.60 24.70 11.03
C ASN A 117 -1.70 25.14 9.84
N LEU A 118 -1.48 24.24 8.91
CA LEU A 118 -0.68 24.43 7.72
C LEU A 118 -1.57 25.15 6.70
N PRO A 119 -1.06 26.21 6.05
CA PRO A 119 -1.75 26.80 4.93
C PRO A 119 -1.95 25.72 3.87
N VAL A 120 -3.20 25.50 3.47
CA VAL A 120 -3.52 24.70 2.30
C VAL A 120 -2.89 25.41 1.11
N ALA A 121 -1.90 24.78 0.49
CA ALA A 121 -1.28 25.32 -0.70
C ALA A 121 -2.36 25.44 -1.78
N ASP A 122 -2.70 26.67 -2.15
CA ASP A 122 -3.56 26.97 -3.29
C ASP A 122 -2.72 26.81 -4.56
N SER A 123 -2.49 25.56 -4.97
CA SER A 123 -1.82 25.26 -6.23
C SER A 123 -2.87 25.11 -7.32
N GLY A 124 -3.20 26.21 -7.99
CA GLY A 124 -4.14 26.23 -9.13
C GLY A 124 -3.71 25.42 -10.37
N SER A 125 -2.65 24.61 -10.27
CA SER A 125 -2.23 23.66 -11.31
C SER A 125 -2.21 22.23 -10.76
N GLU A 126 -2.79 21.28 -11.49
CA GLU A 126 -2.73 19.87 -11.12
C GLU A 126 -1.27 19.40 -10.99
N PRO A 127 -0.91 18.69 -9.90
CA PRO A 127 0.43 18.15 -9.73
C PRO A 127 0.65 17.02 -10.75
N THR A 128 1.64 17.18 -11.63
CA THR A 128 2.14 16.10 -12.49
C THR A 128 3.25 15.34 -11.78
N TYR A 129 3.59 14.15 -12.28
CA TYR A 129 4.70 13.36 -11.74
C TYR A 129 5.99 14.19 -11.75
N GLU A 130 6.37 14.76 -12.90
CA GLU A 130 7.56 15.63 -13.05
C GLU A 130 7.56 16.78 -12.03
N LYS A 131 6.49 17.57 -11.96
CA LYS A 131 6.38 18.68 -10.99
C LYS A 131 6.46 18.21 -9.54
N THR A 132 5.93 17.03 -9.25
CA THR A 132 5.99 16.45 -7.90
C THR A 132 7.42 16.04 -7.55
N ILE A 133 8.13 15.41 -8.47
CA ILE A 133 9.53 15.03 -8.27
C ILE A 133 10.41 16.28 -8.14
N ASP A 134 10.23 17.27 -9.01
CA ASP A 134 10.95 18.54 -8.94
C ASP A 134 10.72 19.24 -7.59
N SER A 135 9.46 19.34 -7.16
CA SER A 135 9.12 19.92 -5.88
C SER A 135 9.77 19.18 -4.71
N ILE A 136 9.78 17.84 -4.73
CA ILE A 136 10.46 17.05 -3.70
C ILE A 136 11.96 17.31 -3.69
N LEU A 137 12.61 17.38 -4.86
CA LEU A 137 14.04 17.65 -4.97
C LEU A 137 14.40 19.05 -4.47
N GLU A 138 13.51 20.02 -4.62
CA GLU A 138 13.71 21.40 -4.19
C GLU A 138 13.54 21.59 -2.67
N ILE A 139 12.56 20.93 -2.05
CA ILE A 139 12.14 21.24 -0.67
C ILE A 139 12.49 20.17 0.36
N SER A 140 12.80 18.95 -0.07
CA SER A 140 12.91 17.81 0.85
C SER A 140 14.32 17.64 1.43
N LEU A 141 14.36 17.32 2.73
CA LEU A 141 15.59 16.89 3.42
C LEU A 141 15.95 15.43 3.13
N ASN A 142 15.00 14.61 2.66
CA ASN A 142 15.20 13.21 2.27
C ASN A 142 14.41 12.93 0.96
N PRO A 143 14.83 13.52 -0.17
CA PRO A 143 14.10 13.42 -1.43
C PRO A 143 14.05 11.97 -1.93
N GLN A 144 15.11 11.18 -1.70
CA GLN A 144 15.18 9.79 -2.14
C GLN A 144 14.08 8.93 -1.53
N SER A 145 13.82 9.08 -0.23
CA SER A 145 12.77 8.31 0.45
C SER A 145 11.37 8.75 0.06
N GLN A 146 11.16 10.04 -0.21
CA GLN A 146 9.88 10.55 -0.70
C GLN A 146 9.58 10.09 -2.13
N ILE A 147 10.58 10.15 -3.02
CA ILE A 147 10.47 9.63 -4.39
C ILE A 147 10.23 8.12 -4.36
N SER A 148 10.99 7.37 -3.55
CA SER A 148 10.82 5.93 -3.41
C SER A 148 9.44 5.56 -2.83
N LEU A 149 8.90 6.38 -1.92
CA LEU A 149 7.52 6.22 -1.42
C LEU A 149 6.49 6.35 -2.56
N ILE A 150 6.64 7.35 -3.43
CA ILE A 150 5.75 7.58 -4.57
C ILE A 150 5.91 6.47 -5.62
N ASP A 151 7.14 6.08 -5.94
CA ASP A 151 7.39 5.01 -6.89
C ASP A 151 6.75 3.71 -6.41
N ALA A 152 6.87 3.39 -5.11
CA ALA A 152 6.24 2.21 -4.55
C ALA A 152 4.71 2.19 -4.72
N THR A 153 4.02 3.33 -4.59
CA THR A 153 2.58 3.39 -4.86
C THR A 153 2.25 3.16 -6.33
N ILE A 154 3.07 3.68 -7.25
CA ILE A 154 2.90 3.47 -8.70
C ILE A 154 3.06 1.99 -9.06
N TYR A 155 4.03 1.29 -8.49
CA TYR A 155 4.20 -0.16 -8.73
C TYR A 155 3.02 -0.98 -8.19
N ILE A 156 2.47 -0.61 -7.04
CA ILE A 156 1.26 -1.23 -6.48
C ILE A 156 0.06 -0.99 -7.42
N GLU A 157 -0.10 0.23 -7.93
CA GLU A 157 -1.15 0.60 -8.89
C GLU A 157 -1.01 -0.15 -10.22
N PHE A 158 0.21 -0.32 -10.72
CA PHE A 158 0.46 -1.16 -11.89
C PHE A 158 -0.06 -2.58 -11.68
N VAL A 159 0.20 -3.18 -10.51
CA VAL A 159 -0.32 -4.52 -10.19
C VAL A 159 -1.84 -4.52 -10.12
N ILE A 160 -2.46 -3.51 -9.50
CA ILE A 160 -3.92 -3.39 -9.43
C ILE A 160 -4.53 -3.31 -10.83
N ILE A 161 -3.99 -2.47 -11.71
CA ILE A 161 -4.46 -2.35 -13.11
C ILE A 161 -4.28 -3.68 -13.84
N SER A 162 -3.12 -4.33 -13.68
CA SER A 162 -2.87 -5.67 -14.25
C SER A 162 -3.94 -6.66 -13.80
N PHE A 163 -4.30 -6.63 -12.51
CA PHE A 163 -5.29 -7.51 -11.91
C PHE A 163 -6.70 -7.27 -12.43
N ILE A 164 -7.08 -6.00 -12.59
CA ILE A 164 -8.35 -5.62 -13.20
C ILE A 164 -8.42 -6.19 -14.62
N ILE A 165 -7.39 -5.98 -15.44
CA ILE A 165 -7.34 -6.48 -16.84
C ILE A 165 -7.46 -8.01 -16.86
N ILE A 166 -6.69 -8.71 -16.02
CA ILE A 166 -6.72 -10.18 -15.95
C ILE A 166 -8.12 -10.68 -15.60
N ALA A 167 -8.79 -10.04 -14.63
CA ALA A 167 -10.12 -10.42 -14.19
C ALA A 167 -11.20 -10.12 -15.25
N GLU A 168 -11.14 -8.95 -15.88
CA GLU A 168 -12.09 -8.50 -16.91
C GLU A 168 -11.99 -9.36 -18.18
N GLU A 169 -10.78 -9.53 -18.69
CA GLU A 169 -10.51 -10.24 -19.95
C GLU A 169 -10.34 -11.75 -19.75
N LYS A 170 -10.34 -12.23 -18.50
CA LYS A 170 -10.11 -13.64 -18.13
C LYS A 170 -8.80 -14.18 -18.71
N LEU A 171 -7.75 -13.37 -18.62
CA LEU A 171 -6.44 -13.70 -19.19
C LEU A 171 -5.78 -14.82 -18.38
N LYS A 172 -5.09 -15.71 -19.11
CA LYS A 172 -4.21 -16.70 -18.51
C LYS A 172 -2.78 -16.21 -18.61
N LEU A 173 -2.20 -15.86 -17.46
CA LEU A 173 -0.80 -15.48 -17.39
C LEU A 173 0.10 -16.72 -17.46
N THR A 174 1.30 -16.52 -18.00
CA THR A 174 2.40 -17.47 -17.83
C THR A 174 2.80 -17.52 -16.35
N HIS A 175 3.44 -18.63 -15.95
CA HIS A 175 3.94 -18.76 -14.58
C HIS A 175 4.92 -17.64 -14.21
N ASP A 176 5.81 -17.28 -15.13
CA ASP A 176 6.82 -16.23 -14.91
C ASP A 176 6.18 -14.84 -14.75
N ALA A 177 5.21 -14.49 -15.59
CA ALA A 177 4.48 -13.22 -15.46
C ALA A 177 3.72 -13.14 -14.12
N ARG A 178 3.07 -14.24 -13.71
CA ARG A 178 2.39 -14.33 -12.40
C ARG A 178 3.38 -14.15 -11.25
N TYR A 179 4.50 -14.85 -11.28
CA TYR A 179 5.54 -14.76 -10.26
C TYR A 179 6.12 -13.34 -10.17
N GLU A 180 6.35 -12.67 -11.30
CA GLU A 180 6.82 -11.28 -11.28
C GLU A 180 5.79 -10.31 -10.69
N LEU A 181 4.49 -10.49 -10.97
CA LEU A 181 3.44 -9.68 -10.33
C LEU A 181 3.34 -9.93 -8.81
N GLU A 182 3.47 -11.19 -8.37
CA GLU A 182 3.58 -11.54 -6.94
C GLU A 182 4.77 -10.84 -6.30
N TYR A 183 5.93 -10.90 -6.95
CA TYR A 183 7.16 -10.28 -6.46
C TYR A 183 7.02 -8.75 -6.38
N ILE A 184 6.53 -8.10 -7.44
CA ILE A 184 6.33 -6.65 -7.48
C ILE A 184 5.37 -6.23 -6.36
N SER A 185 4.22 -6.90 -6.24
CA SER A 185 3.23 -6.56 -5.21
C SER A 185 3.76 -6.68 -3.79
N ALA A 186 4.46 -7.78 -3.46
CA ALA A 186 5.04 -7.96 -2.13
C ALA A 186 6.17 -6.96 -1.85
N ASN A 187 7.12 -6.84 -2.78
CA ASN A 187 8.32 -6.03 -2.60
C ASN A 187 7.99 -4.54 -2.47
N TYR A 188 7.14 -4.00 -3.35
CA TYR A 188 6.79 -2.58 -3.32
C TYR A 188 5.84 -2.23 -2.18
N THR A 189 5.03 -3.17 -1.71
CA THR A 189 4.28 -2.96 -0.47
C THR A 189 5.22 -2.83 0.74
N HIS A 190 6.24 -3.69 0.84
CA HIS A 190 7.23 -3.57 1.90
C HIS A 190 8.06 -2.28 1.81
N GLN A 191 8.48 -1.88 0.59
CA GLN A 191 9.18 -0.61 0.39
C GLN A 191 8.31 0.58 0.80
N TYR A 192 7.03 0.58 0.40
CA TYR A 192 6.09 1.64 0.78
C TYR A 192 5.97 1.80 2.30
N ILE A 193 5.85 0.69 3.03
CA ILE A 193 5.82 0.68 4.50
C ILE A 193 7.14 1.21 5.08
N SER A 194 8.27 0.69 4.59
CA SER A 194 9.60 1.05 5.07
C SER A 194 9.86 2.55 4.91
N ASN A 195 9.60 3.08 3.72
CA ASN A 195 9.75 4.50 3.42
C ASN A 195 8.82 5.36 4.29
N ALA A 196 7.60 4.91 4.56
CA ALA A 196 6.68 5.63 5.43
C ALA A 196 7.17 5.68 6.89
N PHE A 197 7.84 4.64 7.39
CA PHE A 197 8.50 4.67 8.69
C PHE A 197 9.73 5.57 8.69
N GLU A 198 10.57 5.50 7.66
CA GLU A 198 11.77 6.33 7.54
C GLU A 198 11.42 7.82 7.51
N LEU A 199 10.35 8.19 6.80
CA LEU A 199 9.84 9.55 6.73
C LEU A 199 9.11 10.00 8.01
N GLY A 200 8.98 9.11 9.00
CA GLY A 200 8.26 9.39 10.25
C GLY A 200 6.75 9.56 10.10
N ILE A 201 6.20 9.24 8.92
CA ILE A 201 4.75 9.28 8.64
C ILE A 201 4.05 8.23 9.49
N MET A 202 4.60 7.02 9.49
CA MET A 202 4.20 5.97 10.42
C MET A 202 5.12 6.00 11.62
N LYS A 203 4.54 6.11 12.81
CA LYS A 203 5.27 5.81 14.04
C LYS A 203 5.29 4.31 14.20
N MET A 204 6.46 3.73 14.49
CA MET A 204 6.45 2.43 15.14
C MET A 204 5.57 2.61 16.36
N LYS A 205 4.55 1.75 16.51
CA LYS A 205 3.95 1.62 17.83
C LYS A 205 5.10 1.18 18.71
N SER A 206 5.72 2.11 19.44
CA SER A 206 6.17 1.76 20.76
C SER A 206 4.89 1.23 21.38
N LYS A 207 4.77 -0.10 21.45
CA LYS A 207 4.10 -0.63 22.61
C LYS A 207 4.81 0.11 23.72
N SER A 208 4.12 1.02 24.42
CA SER A 208 4.57 1.27 25.76
C SER A 208 4.66 -0.14 26.32
N LEU A 209 5.89 -0.59 26.54
CA LEU A 209 6.14 -1.45 27.65
C LEU A 209 5.74 -0.59 28.85
N HIS A 210 4.42 -0.39 29.05
CA HIS A 210 3.90 -0.55 30.37
C HIS A 210 4.37 -1.95 30.71
N ARG A 211 5.48 -1.97 31.44
CA ARG A 211 5.79 -3.01 32.39
C ARG A 211 4.45 -3.54 32.87
N LEU A 212 4.05 -4.68 32.32
CA LEU A 212 3.51 -5.72 33.15
C LEU A 212 4.70 -6.11 34.04
N GLU A 213 5.06 -5.24 34.98
CA GLU A 213 5.49 -5.76 36.26
C GLU A 213 4.27 -6.58 36.68
N PRO A 214 4.37 -7.92 36.76
CA PRO A 214 3.38 -8.61 37.57
C PRO A 214 3.40 -7.87 38.90
N GLU A 215 2.24 -7.34 39.33
CA GLU A 215 2.08 -6.95 40.73
C GLU A 215 2.25 -8.25 41.51
N LEU A 216 3.51 -8.59 41.82
CA LEU A 216 3.83 -9.64 42.76
C LEU A 216 3.17 -9.18 44.06
N SER A 217 2.23 -9.99 44.54
CA SER A 217 1.65 -9.79 45.86
C SER A 217 2.77 -9.77 46.91
N GLU A 218 2.55 -9.11 48.05
CA GLU A 218 3.53 -9.12 49.15
C GLU A 218 3.93 -10.55 49.56
N GLU A 219 3.02 -11.53 49.37
CA GLU A 219 3.29 -12.96 49.58
C GLU A 219 4.29 -13.52 48.56
N GLU A 220 4.16 -13.20 47.27
CA GLU A 220 5.10 -13.65 46.23
C GLU A 220 6.48 -12.97 46.35
N ILE A 221 6.52 -11.73 46.84
CA ILE A 221 7.77 -11.03 47.16
C ILE A 221 8.47 -11.70 48.35
N LEU A 222 7.70 -12.06 49.39
CA LEU A 222 8.23 -12.77 50.56
C LEU A 222 8.72 -14.17 50.18
N GLU A 223 8.00 -14.88 49.30
CA GLU A 223 8.38 -16.20 48.82
C GLU A 223 9.68 -16.15 48.00
N GLN A 224 9.85 -15.15 47.14
CA GLN A 224 11.11 -14.92 46.41
C GLN A 224 12.27 -14.52 47.32
N GLN A 225 12.02 -13.75 48.37
CA GLN A 225 13.03 -13.43 49.39
C GLN A 225 13.45 -14.69 50.14
N ASN A 226 12.50 -15.53 50.57
CA ASN A 226 12.80 -16.78 51.25
C ASN A 226 13.56 -17.76 50.35
N MET A 227 13.20 -17.89 49.07
CA MET A 227 13.94 -18.73 48.12
C MET A 227 15.36 -18.21 47.84
N ALA A 228 15.56 -16.88 47.87
CA ALA A 228 16.88 -16.28 47.72
C ALA A 228 17.75 -16.49 48.98
N ASP A 229 17.14 -16.40 50.17
CA ASP A 229 17.82 -16.62 51.45
C ASP A 229 18.16 -18.11 51.66
N GLU A 230 17.26 -19.04 51.29
CA GLU A 230 17.52 -20.48 51.29
C GLU A 230 18.60 -20.89 50.26
N GLY A 231 18.79 -20.11 49.20
CA GLY A 231 19.83 -20.32 48.18
C GLY A 231 21.21 -19.75 48.54
N ILE A 232 21.35 -19.01 49.64
CA ILE A 232 22.62 -18.39 50.07
C ILE A 232 23.31 -19.23 51.16
N GLU A 233 22.59 -20.07 51.92
CA GLU A 233 23.19 -20.93 52.94
C GLU A 233 23.95 -22.15 52.38
N ASP A 234 23.65 -22.61 51.15
CA ASP A 234 24.40 -23.67 50.47
C ASP A 234 25.75 -23.20 49.86
N LEU A 235 26.09 -21.91 49.97
CA LEU A 235 27.35 -21.33 49.51
C LEU A 235 28.19 -20.67 50.62
N ALA A 236 27.79 -20.84 51.89
CA ALA A 236 28.54 -20.35 53.04
C ALA A 236 28.66 -21.44 54.11
N ILE A 237 29.60 -22.37 53.93
CA ILE A 237 30.66 -22.79 54.88
C ILE A 237 31.31 -24.10 54.42
N GLU A 238 32.65 -24.06 54.35
CA GLU A 238 33.60 -25.19 54.35
C GLU A 238 33.51 -26.03 55.64
#